data_AF-A0A920F1E8-F1
#
_entry.id   AF-A0A920F1E8-F1
#
_cell.length_a   1.000
_cell.length_b   1.000
_cell.length_c   1.000
_cell.angle_alpha   90.00
_cell.angle_beta   90.00
_cell.angle_gamma   90.00
#
_symmetry.space_group_name_H-M   'P 1'
#
loop_
_entity.id
_entity.type
_entity.pdbx_description
1 polymer ?
#
loop_
_entity_poly.entity_id
_entity_poly.type
_entity_poly.pdbx_seq_one_letter_code
_entity_poly.pdbx_strand_id
1 'polypeptide(L)'
;MTNIIRENFASTADLFRLTKQLNPKYDLYPTFDGKDKTRLATRQRLARIIGLDIHDATVEELNALAQQIKQIFVSEIIENLKKVSLQYNMSPKNANYNYWFRKIFSYGNTKSAKVSNKNLF
;
A
#
# COMPACT_ATOMS: atom_id res chain seq x y z
N MET A 1 -18.50 -4.14 -11.01
CA MET A 1 -17.08 -3.85 -11.27
C MET A 1 -16.92 -2.34 -11.14
N THR A 2 -16.40 -1.85 -10.01
CA THR A 2 -16.16 -0.42 -9.79
C THR A 2 -14.83 -0.06 -10.46
N ASN A 3 -14.89 0.78 -11.49
CA ASN A 3 -13.69 1.30 -12.14
C ASN A 3 -12.99 2.30 -11.21
N ILE A 4 -11.66 2.32 -11.26
CA ILE A 4 -10.86 3.36 -10.60
C ILE A 4 -11.08 4.68 -11.35
N ILE A 5 -11.37 5.76 -10.63
CA ILE A 5 -11.48 7.10 -11.20
C ILE A 5 -10.08 7.66 -11.48
N ARG A 6 -9.89 8.23 -12.67
CA ARG A 6 -8.64 8.90 -13.10
C ARG A 6 -8.56 10.34 -12.57
N GLU A 7 -8.91 10.55 -11.31
CA GLU A 7 -8.83 11.84 -10.64
C GLU A 7 -7.90 11.78 -9.43
N ASN A 8 -7.26 12.90 -9.12
CA ASN A 8 -6.23 12.94 -8.09
C ASN A 8 -6.85 13.11 -6.68
N PHE A 9 -7.53 12.07 -6.19
CA PHE A 9 -8.23 12.13 -4.90
C PHE A 9 -7.36 11.76 -3.70
N ALA A 10 -6.44 10.80 -3.83
CA ALA A 10 -5.58 10.38 -2.73
C ALA A 10 -4.16 10.06 -3.19
N SER A 11 -3.23 10.10 -2.23
CA SER A 11 -1.80 9.84 -2.43
C SER A 11 -1.38 8.50 -1.82
N THR A 12 -0.16 8.03 -2.10
CA THR A 12 0.39 6.87 -1.38
C THR A 12 0.49 7.13 0.13
N ALA A 13 0.65 8.38 0.56
CA ALA A 13 0.64 8.75 1.98
C ALA A 13 -0.71 8.42 2.65
N ASP A 14 -1.83 8.46 1.92
CA ASP A 14 -3.15 8.05 2.44
C ASP A 14 -3.19 6.56 2.76
N LEU A 15 -2.57 5.72 1.93
CA LEU A 15 -2.42 4.29 2.19
C LEU A 15 -1.62 4.07 3.48
N PHE A 16 -0.45 4.70 3.59
CA PHE A 16 0.43 4.51 4.74
C PHE A 16 -0.09 5.16 6.04
N ARG A 17 -0.88 6.24 5.97
CA ARG A 17 -1.63 6.76 7.14
C ARG A 17 -2.62 5.72 7.63
N LEU A 18 -3.45 5.18 6.73
CA LEU A 18 -4.52 4.27 7.11
C LEU A 18 -3.98 2.93 7.63
N THR A 19 -2.86 2.46 7.08
CA THR A 19 -2.17 1.26 7.57
C THR A 19 -1.24 1.52 8.77
N LYS A 20 -1.23 2.74 9.34
CA LYS A 20 -0.41 3.15 10.49
C LYS A 20 1.11 2.95 10.28
N GLN A 21 1.56 3.06 9.03
CA GLN A 21 2.96 2.90 8.65
C GLN A 21 3.64 4.23 8.27
N LEU A 22 2.89 5.33 8.25
CA LEU A 22 3.42 6.69 8.16
C LEU A 22 3.37 7.35 9.54
N ASN A 23 4.54 7.72 10.07
CA ASN A 23 4.60 8.55 11.27
C ASN A 23 4.14 9.98 10.92
N PRO A 24 3.19 10.59 11.67
CA PRO A 24 2.72 11.94 11.40
C PRO A 24 3.82 13.01 11.28
N LYS A 25 4.96 12.86 11.99
CA LYS A 25 6.08 13.81 11.89
C LYS A 25 6.78 13.82 10.53
N TYR A 26 6.64 12.75 9.75
CA TYR A 26 7.21 12.61 8.40
C TYR A 26 6.16 12.80 7.31
N ASP A 27 4.94 13.12 7.70
CA ASP A 27 3.84 13.40 6.80
C ASP A 27 3.79 14.90 6.48
N LEU A 28 4.72 15.34 5.62
CA LEU A 28 4.96 16.76 5.39
C LEU A 28 4.11 17.36 4.28
N TYR A 29 3.73 16.56 3.27
CA TYR A 29 3.03 17.07 2.09
C TYR A 29 1.53 17.29 2.35
N PRO A 30 0.92 18.31 1.73
CA PRO A 30 -0.53 18.51 1.80
C PRO A 30 -1.28 17.32 1.18
N THR A 31 -2.54 17.14 1.60
CA THR A 31 -3.47 16.21 0.97
C THR A 31 -3.94 16.78 -0.37
N PHE A 32 -4.30 15.93 -1.33
CA PHE A 32 -4.73 16.40 -2.65
C PHE A 32 -6.05 17.16 -2.65
N ASP A 33 -6.92 16.88 -1.68
CA ASP A 33 -8.17 17.61 -1.48
C ASP A 33 -8.04 18.81 -0.54
N GLY A 34 -6.83 19.10 -0.03
CA GLY A 34 -6.57 20.15 0.94
C GLY A 34 -7.21 19.93 2.32
N LYS A 35 -7.85 18.77 2.56
CA LYS A 35 -8.50 18.45 3.84
C LYS A 35 -7.53 17.84 4.85
N ASP A 36 -8.01 17.64 6.07
CA ASP A 36 -7.24 17.05 7.14
C ASP A 36 -6.62 15.68 6.81
N LYS A 37 -5.59 15.34 7.59
CA LYS A 37 -4.88 14.04 7.56
C LYS A 37 -5.46 13.03 8.55
N THR A 38 -6.69 13.24 9.02
CA THR A 38 -7.37 12.30 9.91
C THR A 38 -7.70 11.01 9.18
N ARG A 39 -7.86 9.90 9.92
CA ARG A 39 -8.27 8.62 9.32
C ARG A 39 -9.62 8.69 8.61
N LEU A 40 -10.54 9.54 9.08
CA LEU A 40 -11.83 9.75 8.43
C LEU A 40 -11.67 10.44 7.08
N ALA A 41 -10.94 11.57 7.03
CA ALA A 41 -10.69 12.30 5.79
C ALA A 41 -9.88 11.45 4.77
N THR A 42 -8.92 10.64 5.25
CA THR A 42 -8.21 9.67 4.42
C THR A 42 -9.16 8.63 3.80
N ARG A 43 -10.14 8.12 4.55
CA ARG A 43 -11.13 7.17 4.01
C ARG A 43 -12.04 7.80 2.97
N GLN A 44 -12.48 9.04 3.19
CA GLN A 44 -13.24 9.81 2.20
C GLN A 44 -12.48 9.93 0.87
N ARG A 45 -11.20 10.29 0.90
CA ARG A 45 -10.35 10.32 -0.30
C ARG A 45 -10.24 8.96 -0.99
N LEU A 46 -10.11 7.87 -0.22
CA LEU A 46 -10.03 6.51 -0.77
C LEU A 46 -11.35 6.03 -1.38
N ALA A 47 -12.49 6.36 -0.79
CA ALA A 47 -13.80 6.06 -1.36
C ALA A 47 -13.95 6.72 -2.75
N ARG A 48 -13.53 7.99 -2.87
CA ARG A 48 -13.60 8.74 -4.14
C ARG A 48 -12.73 8.14 -5.24
N ILE A 49 -11.63 7.47 -4.91
CA ILE A 49 -10.79 6.76 -5.91
C ILE A 49 -11.59 5.68 -6.65
N ILE A 50 -12.55 5.04 -5.98
CA ILE A 50 -13.40 4.00 -6.58
C ILE A 50 -14.80 4.51 -6.94
N GLY A 51 -14.99 5.84 -6.97
CA GLY A 51 -16.24 6.49 -7.31
C GLY A 51 -17.34 6.42 -6.27
N LEU A 52 -16.96 6.22 -5.01
CA LEU A 52 -17.86 6.19 -3.87
C LEU A 52 -17.65 7.41 -2.96
N ASP A 53 -18.63 7.70 -2.10
CA ASP A 53 -18.45 8.53 -0.91
C ASP A 53 -18.33 7.65 0.35
N ILE A 54 -18.02 8.26 1.48
CA ILE A 54 -17.81 7.60 2.77
C ILE A 54 -19.05 6.85 3.30
N HIS A 55 -20.25 7.22 2.83
CA HIS A 55 -21.50 6.60 3.21
C HIS A 55 -21.82 5.34 2.39
N ASP A 56 -21.15 5.17 1.25
CA ASP A 56 -21.37 4.05 0.32
C ASP A 56 -20.48 2.84 0.63
N ALA A 57 -19.56 2.95 1.59
CA ALA A 57 -18.64 1.88 1.99
C ALA A 57 -18.38 1.91 3.49
N THR A 58 -18.21 0.72 4.07
CA THR A 58 -17.85 0.56 5.48
C THR A 58 -16.41 0.96 5.75
N VAL A 59 -16.11 1.24 7.02
CA VAL A 59 -14.75 1.51 7.48
C VAL A 59 -13.82 0.33 7.17
N GLU A 60 -14.33 -0.89 7.31
CA GLU A 60 -13.63 -2.15 7.08
C GLU A 60 -13.27 -2.32 5.60
N GLU A 61 -14.21 -2.07 4.69
CA GLU A 61 -13.99 -2.13 3.24
C GLU A 61 -12.94 -1.11 2.79
N LEU A 62 -13.00 0.13 3.29
CA LEU A 62 -12.02 1.16 2.94
C LEU A 62 -10.63 0.87 3.54
N ASN A 63 -10.56 0.28 4.74
CA ASN A 63 -9.29 -0.19 5.30
C ASN A 63 -8.72 -1.36 4.49
N ALA A 64 -9.57 -2.30 4.05
CA ALA A 64 -9.18 -3.42 3.22
C ALA A 64 -8.67 -2.95 1.84
N LEU A 65 -9.36 -1.99 1.22
CA LEU A 65 -8.94 -1.33 -0.01
C LEU A 65 -7.54 -0.72 0.13
N ALA A 66 -7.30 0.08 1.17
CA ALA A 66 -5.98 0.68 1.40
C ALA A 66 -4.88 -0.38 1.57
N GLN A 67 -5.18 -1.46 2.28
CA GLN A 67 -4.25 -2.57 2.49
C GLN A 67 -3.93 -3.31 1.19
N GLN A 68 -4.93 -3.56 0.34
CA GLN A 68 -4.76 -4.20 -0.96
C GLN A 68 -3.94 -3.33 -1.91
N ILE A 69 -4.28 -2.05 -2.06
CA ILE A 69 -3.52 -1.11 -2.92
C ILE A 69 -2.07 -1.01 -2.44
N LYS A 70 -1.83 -0.91 -1.13
CA LYS A 70 -0.47 -0.89 -0.57
C LYS A 70 0.30 -2.17 -0.91
N GLN A 71 -0.34 -3.34 -0.84
CA GLN A 71 0.31 -4.61 -1.21
C GLN A 71 0.70 -4.62 -2.68
N ILE A 72 -0.19 -4.20 -3.57
CA ILE A 72 0.11 -4.07 -5.00
C ILE A 72 1.29 -3.12 -5.24
N PHE A 73 1.27 -1.95 -4.59
CA PHE A 73 2.34 -0.96 -4.68
C PHE A 73 3.71 -1.50 -4.24
N VAL A 74 3.76 -2.18 -3.09
CA VAL A 74 5.01 -2.77 -2.57
C VAL A 74 5.49 -3.92 -3.46
N SER A 75 4.57 -4.78 -3.92
CA SER A 75 4.90 -5.88 -4.83
C SER A 75 5.51 -5.37 -6.13
N GLU A 76 4.95 -4.31 -6.73
CA GLU A 76 5.48 -3.72 -7.97
C GLU A 76 6.91 -3.19 -7.78
N ILE A 77 7.19 -2.52 -6.66
CA ILE A 77 8.56 -2.07 -6.33
C ILE A 77 9.50 -3.27 -6.21
N ILE A 78 9.09 -4.32 -5.49
CA ILE A 78 9.89 -5.54 -5.30
C ILE A 78 10.19 -6.21 -6.64
N GLU A 79 9.19 -6.38 -7.51
CA GLU A 79 9.39 -7.01 -8.82
C GLU A 79 10.33 -6.20 -9.70
N ASN A 80 10.22 -4.86 -9.70
CA ASN A 80 11.14 -4.04 -10.46
C ASN A 80 12.57 -4.06 -9.90
N LEU A 81 12.73 -4.12 -8.57
CA LEU A 81 14.04 -4.33 -7.95
C LEU A 81 14.65 -5.69 -8.31
N LYS A 82 13.84 -6.75 -8.40
CA LYS A 82 14.31 -8.07 -8.86
C LYS A 82 14.84 -7.99 -10.30
N LYS A 83 14.08 -7.40 -11.21
CA LYS A 83 14.48 -7.24 -12.63
C LYS A 83 15.85 -6.56 -12.75
N VAL A 84 16.03 -5.43 -12.07
CA VAL A 84 17.30 -4.69 -12.06
C VAL A 84 18.42 -5.52 -11.43
N SER A 85 18.17 -6.19 -10.30
CA SER A 85 19.19 -7.00 -9.65
C SER A 85 19.71 -8.14 -10.54
N LEU A 86 18.82 -8.78 -11.29
CA LEU A 86 19.18 -9.84 -12.24
C LEU A 86 19.98 -9.28 -13.41
N GLN A 87 19.56 -8.14 -13.97
CA GLN A 87 20.25 -7.49 -15.10
C GLN A 87 21.71 -7.15 -14.78
N TYR A 88 21.99 -6.73 -13.54
CA TYR A 88 23.33 -6.30 -13.12
C TYR A 88 24.08 -7.36 -12.28
N ASN A 89 23.62 -8.62 -12.25
CA ASN A 89 24.20 -9.70 -11.43
C ASN A 89 24.41 -9.30 -9.95
N MET A 90 23.53 -8.45 -9.42
CA MET A 90 23.57 -8.03 -8.03
C MET A 90 22.98 -9.15 -7.17
N SER A 91 23.85 -9.90 -6.49
CA SER A 91 23.40 -10.87 -5.50
C SER A 91 22.83 -10.15 -4.26
N PRO A 92 21.67 -10.56 -3.72
CA PRO A 92 21.17 -10.09 -2.43
C PRO A 92 22.16 -10.31 -1.27
N LYS A 93 23.16 -11.20 -1.47
CA LYS A 93 24.24 -11.46 -0.51
C LYS A 93 25.47 -10.56 -0.71
N ASN A 94 25.69 -10.01 -1.91
CA ASN A 94 26.88 -9.20 -2.24
C ASN A 94 26.63 -7.68 -2.22
N ALA A 95 25.39 -7.23 -2.04
CA ALA A 95 25.09 -5.82 -1.99
C ALA A 95 25.35 -5.25 -0.58
N ASN A 96 26.29 -4.32 -0.47
CA ASN A 96 26.44 -3.42 0.69
C ASN A 96 25.17 -2.61 1.03
N TYR A 97 24.07 -2.77 0.28
CA TYR A 97 22.75 -2.19 0.46
C TYR A 97 21.80 -3.06 1.32
N ASN A 98 22.36 -3.80 2.28
CA ASN A 98 21.70 -4.90 2.97
C ASN A 98 20.44 -4.51 3.76
N TYR A 99 20.32 -3.30 4.31
CA TYR A 99 19.17 -2.97 5.17
C TYR A 99 17.87 -2.74 4.39
N TRP A 100 17.88 -1.79 3.45
CA TRP A 100 16.67 -1.39 2.74
C TRP A 100 16.19 -2.43 1.75
N PHE A 101 17.10 -3.13 1.06
CA PHE A 101 16.73 -4.27 0.22
C PHE A 101 16.07 -5.36 1.05
N ARG A 102 16.71 -5.85 2.13
CA ARG A 102 16.08 -6.88 2.99
C ARG A 102 14.74 -6.43 3.56
N LYS A 103 14.63 -5.17 3.99
CA LYS A 103 13.39 -4.63 4.56
C LYS A 103 12.28 -4.57 3.51
N ILE A 104 12.56 -4.07 2.31
CA ILE A 104 11.58 -4.01 1.20
C ILE A 104 11.12 -5.43 0.81
N PHE A 105 12.06 -6.36 0.57
CA PHE A 105 11.75 -7.74 0.22
C PHE A 105 11.01 -8.50 1.35
N SER A 106 11.25 -8.16 2.63
CA SER A 106 10.52 -8.74 3.75
C SER A 106 9.03 -8.37 3.75
N TYR A 107 8.65 -7.20 3.22
CA TYR A 107 7.23 -6.82 3.11
C TYR A 107 6.48 -7.65 2.05
N GLY A 108 7.17 -8.15 1.02
CA GLY A 108 6.58 -9.04 0.01
C GLY A 108 6.42 -10.49 0.47
N ASN A 109 7.19 -10.91 1.49
CA ASN A 109 7.16 -12.29 1.98
C ASN A 109 6.10 -12.52 3.09
N THR A 110 5.54 -11.46 3.65
CA THR A 110 4.42 -11.54 4.59
C THR A 110 3.08 -11.65 3.86
N LYS A 111 2.86 -12.78 3.16
CA LYS A 111 1.56 -13.46 2.89
C LYS A 111 1.68 -14.51 1.77
N SER A 112 2.54 -15.51 1.95
CA SER A 112 2.27 -16.89 1.48
C SER A 112 2.12 -17.88 2.65
N ALA A 113 2.25 -17.43 3.90
CA ALA A 113 2.05 -18.23 5.11
C ALA A 113 0.82 -17.76 5.89
N LYS A 114 -0.37 -18.18 5.43
CA LYS A 114 -1.64 -18.40 6.17
C LYS A 114 -2.83 -18.40 5.19
N VAL A 115 -2.82 -19.33 4.25
CA VAL A 115 -4.04 -20.04 3.82
C VAL A 115 -3.71 -21.52 3.94
N SER A 116 -3.45 -21.96 5.17
CA SER A 116 -3.42 -23.38 5.51
C SER A 116 -4.86 -23.82 5.73
N ASN A 117 -5.36 -24.63 4.79
CA ASN A 117 -6.25 -25.76 5.02
C ASN A 117 -6.97 -25.76 6.39
N LYS A 118 -8.22 -25.28 6.41
CA LYS A 118 -9.24 -25.71 7.37
C LYS A 118 -10.61 -25.66 6.70
N ASN A 119 -10.94 -26.77 6.04
CA ASN A 119 -12.16 -27.56 6.21
C ASN A 119 -12.51 -28.23 4.88
N LEU A 120 -11.98 -29.45 4.75
CA LEU A 120 -12.78 -30.58 4.28
C LEU A 120 -13.90 -30.79 5.31
N PHE A 121 -15.07 -31.16 4.78
CA PHE A 121 -16.41 -31.22 5.40
C PHE A 121 -17.19 -29.91 5.30
#